data_AF-A0AA49GE41-F1
#
_entry.id   AF-A0AA49GE41-F1
#
_cell.length_a   1.000
_cell.length_b   1.000
_cell.length_c   1.000
_cell.angle_alpha   90.00
_cell.angle_beta   90.00
_cell.angle_gamma   90.00
#
_symmetry.space_group_name_H-M   'P 1'
#
loop_
_entity.id
_entity.type
_entity.pdbx_description
1 polymer ?
#
loop_
_entity_poly.entity_id
_entity_poly.type
_entity_poly.pdbx_seq_one_letter_code
_entity_poly.pdbx_strand_id
1 'polypeptide(L)'
;MTGDLAWRFMSMIFMTTFLIPLMGILLLKFTRNITNLNMEDRKERVFPFLFNAIFYGATTYLFWEKFRFPNLVTVILLSVTISIVILTVITIWWKVSAHAIAIAGATGIYLALLLKAEPSDFYYAVAICFLFCGLVGSARLKLEAHDSKQVWIGFLVGFFVNFLTILIFN
;
A
#
# COMPACT_ATOMS: atom_id res chain seq x y z
N MET A 1 -25.81 0.19 6.69
CA MET A 1 -25.40 -0.15 5.31
C MET A 1 -25.98 -1.52 4.99
N THR A 2 -26.77 -1.68 3.93
CA THR A 2 -27.29 -3.01 3.55
C THR A 2 -26.13 -3.93 3.19
N GLY A 3 -26.19 -5.22 3.56
CA GLY A 3 -25.09 -6.17 3.33
C GLY A 3 -24.63 -6.21 1.87
N ASP A 4 -25.58 -6.13 0.93
CA ASP A 4 -25.32 -6.13 -0.51
C ASP A 4 -24.46 -4.95 -0.98
N LEU A 5 -24.60 -3.78 -0.34
CA LEU A 5 -23.84 -2.60 -0.71
C LEU A 5 -22.37 -2.72 -0.28
N ALA A 6 -22.11 -3.32 0.90
CA ALA A 6 -20.76 -3.58 1.38
C ALA A 6 -19.99 -4.53 0.45
N TRP A 7 -20.65 -5.62 0.04
CA TRP A 7 -20.05 -6.58 -0.89
C TRP A 7 -19.73 -5.97 -2.25
N ARG A 8 -20.61 -5.10 -2.77
CA ARG A 8 -20.35 -4.36 -4.01
C ARG A 8 -19.11 -3.48 -3.90
N PHE A 9 -18.99 -2.68 -2.83
CA PHE A 9 -17.81 -1.83 -2.65
C PHE A 9 -16.52 -2.61 -2.43
N MET A 10 -16.56 -3.67 -1.61
CA MET A 10 -15.40 -4.56 -1.44
C MET A 10 -14.98 -5.20 -2.75
N SER A 11 -15.93 -5.68 -3.56
CA SER A 11 -15.64 -6.24 -4.88
C SER A 11 -15.02 -5.20 -5.82
N MET A 12 -15.52 -3.97 -5.82
CA MET A 12 -14.98 -2.88 -6.65
C MET A 12 -13.55 -2.51 -6.24
N ILE A 13 -13.29 -2.39 -4.93
CA ILE A 13 -11.94 -2.13 -4.42
C ILE A 13 -11.02 -3.28 -4.84
N PHE A 14 -11.39 -4.52 -4.54
CA PHE A 14 -10.58 -5.70 -4.88
C PHE A 14 -10.26 -5.79 -6.37
N MET A 15 -11.23 -5.53 -7.25
CA MET A 15 -11.02 -5.56 -8.70
C MET A 15 -10.03 -4.49 -9.14
N THR A 16 -10.15 -3.27 -8.61
CA THR A 16 -9.34 -2.13 -9.06
C THR A 16 -7.95 -2.07 -8.42
N THR A 17 -7.80 -2.51 -7.18
CA THR A 17 -6.55 -2.39 -6.41
C THR A 17 -5.71 -3.65 -6.38
N PHE A 18 -6.27 -4.81 -6.77
CA PHE A 18 -5.57 -6.08 -6.82
C PHE A 18 -5.68 -6.76 -8.18
N LEU A 19 -6.90 -7.07 -8.65
CA LEU A 19 -7.06 -7.93 -9.82
C LEU A 19 -6.53 -7.27 -11.11
N ILE A 20 -6.93 -6.04 -11.39
CA ILE A 20 -6.49 -5.31 -12.59
C ILE A 20 -4.97 -5.07 -12.58
N PRO A 21 -4.35 -4.57 -11.49
CA PRO A 21 -2.90 -4.44 -11.44
C PRO A 21 -2.15 -5.77 -11.58
N LEU A 22 -2.66 -6.85 -10.98
CA LEU A 22 -2.07 -8.18 -11.12
C LEU A 22 -2.10 -8.65 -12.58
N MET A 23 -3.25 -8.52 -13.25
CA MET A 23 -3.37 -8.82 -14.67
C MET A 23 -2.40 -7.97 -15.51
N GLY A 24 -2.26 -6.68 -15.19
CA GLY A 24 -1.29 -5.79 -15.84
C GLY A 24 0.14 -6.28 -15.72
N ILE A 25 0.56 -6.71 -14.51
CA ILE A 25 1.89 -7.28 -14.28
C ILE A 25 2.09 -8.59 -15.05
N LEU A 26 1.08 -9.46 -15.08
CA LEU A 26 1.13 -10.72 -15.83
C LEU A 26 1.22 -10.49 -17.34
N LEU A 27 0.53 -9.49 -17.87
CA LEU A 27 0.64 -9.09 -19.27
C LEU A 27 2.05 -8.60 -19.60
N LEU A 28 2.67 -7.77 -18.74
CA LEU A 28 4.06 -7.33 -18.95
C LEU A 28 5.05 -8.50 -18.95
N LYS A 29 4.80 -9.52 -18.12
CA LYS A 29 5.60 -10.76 -18.14
C LYS A 29 5.42 -11.48 -19.47
N PHE A 30 4.17 -11.59 -19.94
CA PHE A 30 3.84 -12.26 -21.18
C PHE A 30 4.44 -11.55 -22.40
N THR A 31 4.44 -10.22 -22.43
CA THR A 31 5.07 -9.42 -23.50
C THR A 31 6.60 -9.33 -23.38
N ARG A 32 7.21 -9.99 -22.39
CA ARG A 32 8.66 -9.95 -22.08
C ARG A 32 9.20 -8.56 -21.75
N ASN A 33 8.33 -7.65 -21.28
CA ASN A 33 8.74 -6.34 -20.76
C ASN A 33 9.38 -6.43 -19.36
N ILE A 34 9.11 -7.51 -18.62
CA ILE A 34 9.78 -7.84 -17.36
C ILE A 34 10.41 -9.23 -17.46
N THR A 35 11.65 -9.34 -16.97
CA THR A 35 12.42 -10.58 -17.10
C THR A 35 11.88 -11.66 -16.17
N ASN A 36 11.55 -11.29 -14.92
CA ASN A 36 11.02 -12.19 -13.89
C ASN A 36 10.03 -11.46 -12.99
N LEU A 37 9.12 -12.21 -12.33
CA LEU A 37 8.18 -11.62 -11.35
C LEU A 37 8.89 -10.99 -10.14
N ASN A 38 10.11 -11.42 -9.84
CA ASN A 38 10.95 -10.83 -8.80
C ASN A 38 11.45 -9.42 -9.16
N MET A 39 11.35 -9.02 -10.44
CA MET A 39 11.71 -7.71 -10.98
C MET A 39 13.03 -7.21 -10.39
N GLU A 40 14.13 -7.92 -10.64
CA GLU A 40 15.42 -7.62 -10.02
C GLU A 40 15.94 -6.24 -10.42
N ASP A 41 15.74 -5.87 -11.69
CA ASP A 41 16.03 -4.54 -12.19
C ASP A 41 14.99 -3.53 -11.68
N ARG A 42 15.50 -2.40 -11.20
CA ARG A 42 14.72 -1.26 -10.77
C ARG A 42 13.85 -0.70 -11.90
N LYS A 43 14.35 -0.70 -13.15
CA LYS A 43 13.62 -0.15 -14.31
C LYS A 43 12.32 -0.91 -14.59
N GLU A 44 12.34 -2.22 -14.36
CA GLU A 44 11.17 -3.09 -14.51
C GLU A 44 10.07 -2.82 -13.48
N ARG A 45 10.41 -2.16 -12.36
CA ARG A 45 9.47 -1.87 -11.25
C ARG A 45 8.70 -0.57 -11.45
N VAL A 46 9.28 0.41 -12.14
CA VAL A 46 8.70 1.75 -12.29
C VAL A 46 7.34 1.67 -12.99
N PHE A 47 7.24 0.90 -14.08
CA PHE A 47 5.99 0.77 -14.82
C PHE A 47 4.88 0.07 -14.00
N PRO A 48 5.12 -1.09 -13.37
CA PRO A 48 4.16 -1.69 -12.42
C PRO A 48 3.73 -0.76 -11.28
N PHE A 49 4.65 0.01 -10.70
CA PHE A 49 4.30 0.93 -9.60
C PHE A 49 3.49 2.13 -10.08
N LEU A 50 3.84 2.69 -11.25
CA LEU A 50 3.05 3.75 -11.87
C LEU A 50 1.64 3.26 -12.24
N PHE A 51 1.54 2.05 -12.78
CA PHE A 51 0.25 1.44 -13.08
C PHE A 51 -0.59 1.29 -11.81
N ASN A 52 -0.01 0.77 -10.73
CA ASN A 52 -0.69 0.71 -9.42
C ASN A 52 -1.12 2.10 -8.92
N ALA A 53 -0.25 3.12 -9.02
CA ALA A 53 -0.56 4.49 -8.60
C ALA A 53 -1.79 5.04 -9.34
N ILE A 54 -1.89 4.82 -10.66
CA ILE A 54 -3.01 5.30 -11.48
C ILE A 54 -4.31 4.63 -11.04
N PHE A 55 -4.32 3.30 -10.88
CA PHE A 55 -5.55 2.59 -10.49
C PHE A 55 -5.99 2.91 -9.05
N TYR A 56 -5.06 2.99 -8.11
CA TYR A 56 -5.36 3.42 -6.74
C TYR A 56 -5.87 4.87 -6.71
N GLY A 57 -5.27 5.77 -7.49
CA GLY A 57 -5.72 7.16 -7.62
C GLY A 57 -7.12 7.27 -8.23
N ALA A 58 -7.39 6.51 -9.30
CA ALA A 58 -8.71 6.45 -9.93
C ALA A 58 -9.77 5.93 -8.94
N THR A 59 -9.48 4.86 -8.19
CA THR A 59 -10.39 4.34 -7.17
C THR A 59 -10.61 5.35 -6.05
N THR A 60 -9.54 6.01 -5.57
CA THR A 60 -9.64 7.08 -4.56
C THR A 60 -10.56 8.20 -5.04
N TYR A 61 -10.36 8.68 -6.27
CA TYR A 61 -11.18 9.74 -6.87
C TYR A 61 -12.66 9.34 -7.00
N LEU A 62 -12.95 8.11 -7.44
CA LEU A 62 -14.32 7.61 -7.54
C LEU A 62 -15.01 7.56 -6.16
N PHE A 63 -14.29 7.13 -5.12
CA PHE A 63 -14.82 7.08 -3.75
C PHE A 63 -15.03 8.48 -3.14
N TRP A 64 -14.15 9.43 -3.48
CA TRP A 64 -14.26 10.82 -3.05
C TRP A 64 -15.44 11.55 -3.71
N GLU A 65 -15.48 11.58 -5.05
CA GLU A 65 -16.47 12.37 -5.80
C GLU A 65 -17.83 11.69 -5.92
N LYS A 66 -17.86 10.40 -6.27
CA LYS A 66 -19.09 9.74 -6.72
C LYS A 66 -19.89 9.13 -5.57
N PHE A 67 -19.18 8.54 -4.60
CA PHE A 67 -19.84 7.80 -3.52
C PHE A 67 -20.03 8.63 -2.26
N ARG A 68 -19.34 9.79 -2.13
CA ARG A 68 -19.30 10.63 -0.91
C ARG A 68 -19.22 9.77 0.36
N PHE A 69 -18.46 8.68 0.26
CA PHE A 69 -18.48 7.58 1.22
C PHE A 69 -17.82 8.02 2.53
N PRO A 70 -18.18 7.44 3.69
CA PRO A 70 -17.59 7.82 4.98
C PRO A 70 -16.06 7.86 4.95
N ASN A 71 -15.54 8.87 5.64
CA ASN A 71 -14.19 9.41 5.56
C ASN A 71 -13.07 8.35 5.53
N LEU A 72 -13.17 7.32 6.38
CA LEU A 72 -12.05 6.42 6.64
C LEU A 72 -11.57 5.62 5.42
N VAL A 73 -12.46 4.96 4.68
CA VAL A 73 -12.04 4.10 3.54
C VAL A 73 -11.40 4.95 2.45
N THR A 74 -11.99 6.11 2.14
CA THR A 74 -11.46 7.04 1.14
C THR A 74 -10.11 7.61 1.59
N VAL A 75 -9.94 7.94 2.88
CA VAL A 75 -8.66 8.42 3.42
C VAL A 75 -7.59 7.32 3.44
N ILE A 76 -7.95 6.06 3.69
CA ILE A 76 -7.03 4.92 3.55
C ILE A 76 -6.61 4.76 2.09
N LEU A 77 -7.54 4.81 1.14
CA LEU A 77 -7.21 4.73 -0.29
C LEU A 77 -6.29 5.88 -0.71
N LEU A 78 -6.55 7.10 -0.21
CA LEU A 78 -5.69 8.25 -0.41
C LEU A 78 -4.29 8.04 0.17
N SER A 79 -4.18 7.57 1.41
CA SER A 79 -2.89 7.36 2.08
C SER A 79 -2.04 6.30 1.39
N VAL A 80 -2.67 5.22 0.91
CA VAL A 80 -2.01 4.18 0.12
C VAL A 80 -1.61 4.71 -1.26
N THR A 81 -2.46 5.50 -1.92
CA THR A 81 -2.14 6.15 -3.21
C THR A 81 -0.90 7.03 -3.07
N ILE A 82 -0.83 7.88 -2.04
CA ILE A 82 0.33 8.74 -1.76
C ILE A 82 1.58 7.87 -1.52
N SER A 83 1.45 6.78 -0.76
CA SER A 83 2.55 5.85 -0.50
C SER A 83 3.09 5.21 -1.79
N ILE A 84 2.22 4.81 -2.72
CA ILE A 84 2.62 4.21 -4.00
C ILE A 84 3.25 5.27 -4.92
N VAL A 85 2.74 6.50 -4.93
CA VAL A 85 3.36 7.61 -5.68
C VAL A 85 4.77 7.87 -5.16
N ILE A 86 4.95 8.00 -3.83
CA ILE A 86 6.28 8.20 -3.22
C ILE A 86 7.20 7.00 -3.52
N LEU A 87 6.70 5.77 -3.38
CA LEU A 87 7.45 4.56 -3.76
C LEU A 87 7.91 4.62 -5.22
N THR A 88 7.02 4.99 -6.14
CA THR A 88 7.32 5.07 -7.58
C THR A 88 8.41 6.11 -7.82
N VAL A 89 8.25 7.31 -7.26
CA VAL A 89 9.20 8.42 -7.37
C VAL A 89 10.57 8.02 -6.84
N ILE A 90 10.68 7.49 -5.62
CA ILE A 90 11.98 7.06 -5.09
C ILE A 90 12.58 5.94 -5.96
N THR A 91 11.76 4.99 -6.42
CA THR A 91 12.20 3.86 -7.26
C THR A 91 12.76 4.29 -8.62
N ILE A 92 12.50 5.51 -9.11
CA ILE A 92 13.16 6.00 -10.34
C ILE A 92 14.69 6.06 -10.14
N TRP A 93 15.15 6.52 -8.97
CA TRP A 93 16.57 6.73 -8.67
C TRP A 93 17.16 5.63 -7.78
N TRP A 94 16.42 5.11 -6.82
CA TRP A 94 16.91 4.17 -5.81
C TRP A 94 15.85 3.13 -5.41
N LYS A 95 16.26 1.86 -5.37
CA LYS A 95 15.34 0.75 -5.10
C LYS A 95 14.87 0.81 -3.63
N VAL A 96 13.56 0.75 -3.38
CA VAL A 96 12.99 0.71 -2.02
C VAL A 96 12.09 -0.51 -1.85
N SER A 97 11.99 -1.02 -0.61
CA SER A 97 11.14 -2.17 -0.31
C SER A 97 9.66 -1.78 -0.24
N ALA A 98 8.91 -2.11 -1.29
CA ALA A 98 7.45 -1.95 -1.33
C ALA A 98 6.75 -2.77 -0.23
N HIS A 99 7.32 -3.93 0.14
CA HIS A 99 6.77 -4.77 1.21
C HIS A 99 6.91 -4.10 2.59
N ALA A 100 8.03 -3.42 2.83
CA ALA A 100 8.22 -2.65 4.06
C ALA A 100 7.26 -1.46 4.12
N ILE A 101 7.07 -0.74 3.00
CA ILE A 101 6.07 0.34 2.90
C ILE A 101 4.67 -0.17 3.22
N ALA A 102 4.27 -1.32 2.66
CA ALA A 102 2.92 -1.85 2.83
C ALA A 102 2.63 -2.22 4.30
N ILE A 103 3.50 -3.00 4.94
CA ILE A 103 3.26 -3.44 6.32
C ILE A 103 3.40 -2.31 7.34
N ALA A 104 4.37 -1.41 7.12
CA ALA A 104 4.54 -0.22 7.96
C ALA A 104 3.38 0.77 7.77
N GLY A 105 2.86 0.89 6.54
CA GLY A 105 1.66 1.66 6.24
C GLY A 105 0.44 1.14 6.98
N ALA A 106 0.18 -0.17 6.95
CA ALA A 106 -0.89 -0.78 7.74
C ALA A 106 -0.71 -0.49 9.24
N THR A 107 0.52 -0.61 9.75
CA THR A 107 0.86 -0.28 11.15
C THR A 107 0.54 1.17 11.48
N GLY A 108 0.90 2.11 10.60
CA GLY A 108 0.61 3.53 10.75
C GLY A 108 -0.89 3.83 10.75
N ILE A 109 -1.67 3.17 9.90
CA ILE A 109 -3.15 3.31 9.89
C ILE A 109 -3.72 2.84 11.22
N TYR A 110 -3.41 1.62 11.65
CA TYR A 110 -3.97 1.08 12.90
C TYR A 110 -3.56 1.87 14.13
N LEU A 111 -2.32 2.38 14.18
CA LEU A 111 -1.89 3.23 15.27
C LEU A 111 -2.63 4.57 15.27
N ALA A 112 -2.83 5.20 14.12
CA ALA A 112 -3.60 6.44 14.04
C ALA A 112 -5.07 6.23 14.45
N LEU A 113 -5.67 5.10 14.08
CA LEU A 113 -7.01 4.72 14.51
C LEU A 113 -7.08 4.47 16.02
N LEU A 114 -6.09 3.78 16.59
CA LEU A 114 -5.99 3.55 18.03
C LEU A 114 -5.96 4.86 18.83
N LEU A 115 -5.32 5.90 18.29
CA LEU A 115 -5.25 7.23 18.95
C LEU A 115 -6.55 8.04 18.83
N LYS A 116 -7.40 7.74 17.85
CA LYS A 116 -8.66 8.46 17.58
C LYS A 116 -9.90 7.77 18.13
N ALA A 117 -9.89 6.44 18.16
CA ALA A 117 -10.98 5.62 18.66
C ALA A 117 -10.77 5.26 20.14
N GLU A 118 -11.74 4.55 20.73
CA GLU A 118 -11.51 4.00 22.06
C GLU A 118 -10.34 3.00 22.03
N PRO A 119 -9.43 3.05 23.02
CA PRO A 119 -8.15 2.35 22.90
C PRO A 119 -8.27 0.83 22.74
N SER A 120 -9.33 0.20 23.28
CA SER A 120 -9.49 -1.26 23.29
C SER A 120 -9.53 -1.91 21.90
N ASP A 121 -9.96 -1.19 20.87
CA ASP A 121 -10.41 -1.82 19.63
C ASP A 121 -9.25 -2.17 18.68
N PHE A 122 -8.11 -1.49 18.80
CA PHE A 122 -7.00 -1.60 17.83
C PHE A 122 -5.66 -2.07 18.44
N TYR A 123 -5.55 -2.28 19.76
CA TYR A 123 -4.29 -2.71 20.40
C TYR A 123 -3.71 -3.98 19.78
N TYR A 124 -4.54 -5.02 19.61
CA TYR A 124 -4.11 -6.28 19.02
C TYR A 124 -3.68 -6.12 17.56
N ALA A 125 -4.40 -5.30 16.79
CA ALA A 125 -4.05 -5.03 15.39
C ALA A 125 -2.69 -4.33 15.26
N VAL A 126 -2.41 -3.34 16.12
CA VAL A 126 -1.11 -2.66 16.17
C VAL A 126 0.01 -3.62 16.55
N ALA A 127 -0.17 -4.41 17.62
CA ALA A 127 0.83 -5.37 18.09
C ALA A 127 1.18 -6.41 17.00
N ILE A 128 0.15 -6.95 16.34
CA ILE A 128 0.32 -7.90 15.23
C ILE A 128 1.05 -7.23 14.06
N CYS A 129 0.68 -6.00 13.68
CA CYS A 129 1.35 -5.32 12.57
C CYS A 129 2.83 -5.03 12.86
N PHE A 130 3.19 -4.63 14.09
CA PHE A 130 4.59 -4.47 14.48
C PHE A 130 5.39 -5.78 14.42
N LEU A 131 4.78 -6.90 14.86
CA LEU A 131 5.39 -8.21 14.71
C LEU A 131 5.66 -8.53 13.23
N PHE A 132 4.68 -8.30 12.36
CA PHE A 132 4.83 -8.52 10.92
C PHE A 132 5.83 -7.57 10.28
N CYS A 133 5.97 -6.33 10.74
CA CYS A 133 7.05 -5.42 10.30
C CYS A 133 8.43 -6.06 10.52
N GLY A 134 8.67 -6.63 11.70
CA GLY A 134 9.92 -7.34 12.01
C GLY A 134 10.12 -8.57 11.13
N LEU A 135 9.09 -9.40 10.96
CA LEU A 135 9.15 -10.63 10.16
C LEU A 135 9.39 -10.33 8.68
N VAL A 136 8.62 -9.41 8.10
CA VAL A 136 8.74 -9.01 6.70
C VAL A 136 10.08 -8.34 6.44
N GLY A 137 10.51 -7.42 7.31
CA GLY A 137 11.82 -6.77 7.21
C GLY A 137 12.96 -7.79 7.22
N SER A 138 12.94 -8.72 8.19
CA SER A 138 13.93 -9.79 8.31
C SER A 138 13.95 -10.70 7.08
N ALA A 139 12.77 -11.06 6.56
CA ALA A 139 12.67 -11.88 5.35
C ALA A 139 13.25 -11.19 4.11
N ARG A 140 13.09 -9.86 3.97
CA ARG A 140 13.66 -9.11 2.84
C ARG A 140 15.18 -9.03 2.90
N LEU A 141 15.76 -8.91 4.10
CA LEU A 141 17.21 -8.93 4.30
C LEU A 141 17.79 -10.33 4.09
N LYS A 142 17.15 -11.37 4.64
CA LYS A 142 17.60 -12.76 4.51
C LYS A 142 17.56 -13.28 3.06
N LEU A 143 16.60 -12.80 2.26
CA LEU A 143 16.52 -13.14 0.83
C LEU A 143 17.45 -12.27 -0.04
N GLU A 144 18.25 -11.38 0.56
CA GLU A 144 19.14 -10.43 -0.12
C GLU A 144 18.41 -9.58 -1.18
N ALA A 145 17.09 -9.47 -1.07
CA ALA A 145 16.25 -8.76 -2.03
C ALA A 145 16.44 -7.23 -1.92
N HIS A 146 16.82 -6.77 -0.72
CA HIS A 146 16.99 -5.36 -0.34
C HIS A 146 18.06 -5.23 0.75
N ASP A 147 18.74 -4.08 0.79
CA ASP A 147 19.63 -3.72 1.90
C ASP A 147 18.87 -3.13 3.10
N SER A 148 19.53 -3.02 4.25
CA SER A 148 18.93 -2.47 5.47
C SER A 148 18.38 -1.05 5.30
N LYS A 149 19.05 -0.19 4.52
CA LYS A 149 18.59 1.19 4.29
C LYS A 149 17.31 1.18 3.46
N GLN A 150 17.20 0.33 2.45
CA GLN A 150 16.02 0.20 1.60
C GLN A 150 14.80 -0.30 2.37
N VAL A 151 15.01 -1.18 3.35
CA VAL A 151 13.95 -1.64 4.26
C VAL A 151 13.53 -0.55 5.24
N TRP A 152 14.49 0.13 5.89
CA TRP A 152 14.20 1.20 6.85
C TRP A 152 13.52 2.41 6.20
N ILE A 153 13.99 2.87 5.04
CA ILE A 153 13.34 3.97 4.32
C ILE A 153 11.93 3.55 3.89
N GLY A 154 11.75 2.32 3.40
CA GLY A 154 10.42 1.80 3.11
C GLY A 154 9.50 1.80 4.34
N PHE A 155 10.01 1.36 5.49
CA PHE A 155 9.27 1.39 6.75
C PHE A 155 8.85 2.82 7.14
N LEU A 156 9.79 3.76 7.15
CA LEU A 156 9.52 5.15 7.56
C LEU A 156 8.51 5.82 6.62
N VAL A 157 8.69 5.68 5.31
CA VAL A 157 7.75 6.23 4.31
C VAL A 157 6.37 5.63 4.52
N GLY A 158 6.25 4.30 4.58
CA GLY A 158 4.97 3.64 4.78
C GLY A 158 4.28 4.09 6.06
N PHE A 159 4.99 4.02 7.19
CA PHE A 159 4.45 4.37 8.49
C PHE A 159 3.98 5.82 8.55
N PHE A 160 4.86 6.79 8.28
CA PHE A 160 4.54 8.20 8.49
C PHE A 160 3.53 8.73 7.50
N VAL A 161 3.60 8.34 6.22
CA VAL A 161 2.62 8.79 5.22
C VAL A 161 1.22 8.34 5.62
N ASN A 162 1.05 7.07 6.00
CA ASN A 162 -0.26 6.56 6.34
C ASN A 162 -0.75 7.05 7.71
N PHE A 163 0.12 7.07 8.72
CA PHE A 163 -0.19 7.58 10.05
C PHE A 163 -0.66 9.05 9.99
N LEU A 164 0.12 9.92 9.36
CA LEU A 164 -0.20 11.35 9.27
C LEU A 164 -1.45 11.61 8.43
N THR A 165 -1.63 10.89 7.31
CA THR A 165 -2.83 11.06 6.47
C THR A 165 -4.10 10.71 7.24
N ILE A 166 -4.11 9.60 8.00
CA ILE A 166 -5.25 9.23 8.84
C ILE A 166 -5.44 10.24 9.98
N LEU A 167 -4.36 10.73 10.61
CA LEU A 167 -4.47 11.74 11.66
C LEU A 167 -5.03 13.09 11.18
N ILE A 168 -4.70 13.52 9.97
CA ILE A 168 -5.13 14.82 9.44
C ILE A 168 -6.56 14.76 8.90
N PHE A 169 -6.89 13.70 8.15
CA PHE A 169 -8.12 13.67 7.36
C PHE A 169 -9.27 12.86 7.97
N ASN A 170 -9.01 11.98 8.94
CA ASN A 170 -10.07 11.21 9.62
C ASN A 170 -10.74 12.00 10.75
#